data_AF-A0A1G9V1A5-F1
#
_entry.id   AF-A0A1G9V1A5-F1
#
_cell.length_a   1.000
_cell.length_b   1.000
_cell.length_c   1.000
_cell.angle_alpha   90.00
_cell.angle_beta   90.00
_cell.angle_gamma   90.00
#
_symmetry.space_group_name_H-M   'P 1'
#
loop_
_entity.id
_entity.type
_entity.pdbx_description
1 polymer ?
#
loop_
_entity_poly.entity_id
_entity_poly.type
_entity_poly.pdbx_seq_one_letter_code
_entity_poly.pdbx_strand_id
1 'polypeptide(L)' 'MTGQGRFEIRIICHPADADRITATLAGAFTTGPVRQYPTRDRSRVRLYVTATERASAPVLRLLRPDH' A
#
# COMPACT_ATOMS: atom_id res chain seq x y z
N MET A 1 2.29 21.70 -3.06
CA MET A 1 1.42 20.80 -2.25
C MET A 1 1.99 19.39 -2.32
N THR A 2 3.06 19.10 -1.58
CA THR A 2 3.61 17.74 -1.44
C THR A 2 3.09 17.13 -0.14
N GLY A 3 1.79 16.84 -0.12
CA GLY A 3 1.25 15.91 0.87
C GLY A 3 1.55 14.52 0.35
N GLN A 4 2.33 13.73 1.08
CA GLN A 4 2.45 12.29 0.82
C GLN A 4 1.01 11.75 0.71
N GLY A 5 0.60 11.29 -0.47
CA GLY A 5 -0.79 10.92 -0.71
C GLY A 5 -1.19 9.79 0.23
N ARG A 6 -2.05 10.07 1.21
CA ARG A 6 -2.65 9.04 2.08
C ARG A 6 -3.94 8.56 1.43
N PHE A 7 -4.08 7.25 1.27
CA PHE A 7 -5.23 6.62 0.63
C PHE A 7 -5.60 5.31 1.32
N GLU A 8 -6.71 4.71 0.89
CA GLU A 8 -7.18 3.42 1.38
C GLU A 8 -7.17 2.39 0.25
N ILE A 9 -6.67 1.19 0.56
CA ILE A 9 -6.66 0.03 -0.33
C ILE A 9 -7.67 -0.98 0.19
N ARG A 10 -8.55 -1.45 -0.70
CA ARG A 10 -9.56 -2.46 -0.39
C ARG A 10 -9.43 -3.62 -1.35
N ILE A 11 -9.14 -4.80 -0.82
CA ILE A 11 -8.91 -6.02 -1.62
C ILE A 11 -9.85 -7.10 -1.14
N ILE A 12 -10.51 -7.80 -2.07
CA ILE A 12 -11.23 -9.04 -1.79
C ILE A 12 -10.40 -10.18 -2.37
N CYS A 13 -9.94 -11.10 -1.53
CA CYS A 13 -9.06 -12.20 -1.92
C CYS A 13 -9.43 -13.49 -1.21
N HIS A 14 -8.86 -14.62 -1.65
CA HIS A 14 -8.97 -15.86 -0.92
C HIS A 14 -8.19 -15.76 0.41
N PRO A 15 -8.66 -16.36 1.52
CA PRO A 15 -7.98 -16.27 2.82
C PRO A 15 -6.51 -16.66 2.77
N ALA A 16 -6.15 -17.66 1.94
CA ALA A 16 -4.77 -18.13 1.78
C ALA A 16 -3.82 -17.09 1.15
N ASP A 17 -4.33 -16.09 0.44
CA ASP A 17 -3.52 -15.06 -0.20
C ASP A 17 -3.33 -13.80 0.66
N ALA A 18 -4.08 -13.69 1.77
CA ALA A 18 -4.17 -12.46 2.56
C ALA A 18 -2.81 -11.99 3.09
N ASP A 19 -1.98 -12.92 3.59
CA ASP A 19 -0.66 -12.62 4.13
C ASP A 19 0.31 -12.15 3.04
N ARG A 20 0.32 -12.85 1.89
CA ARG A 20 1.17 -12.49 0.74
C ARG A 20 0.83 -11.08 0.22
N ILE A 21 -0.46 -10.78 0.10
CA ILE A 21 -0.95 -9.47 -0.36
C ILE A 21 -0.53 -8.40 0.65
N THR A 22 -0.75 -8.64 1.95
CA THR A 22 -0.37 -7.71 3.02
C THR A 22 1.13 -7.40 3.01
N ALA A 23 1.97 -8.43 2.90
CA ALA A 23 3.42 -8.28 2.84
C ALA A 23 3.86 -7.49 1.60
N THR A 24 3.25 -7.77 0.44
CA THR A 24 3.55 -7.05 -0.80
C THR A 24 3.18 -5.56 -0.68
N LEU A 25 2.02 -5.24 -0.10
CA LEU A 25 1.60 -3.86 0.14
C LEU A 25 2.54 -3.13 1.10
N ALA A 26 2.98 -3.79 2.18
CA ALA A 26 3.94 -3.24 3.13
C ALA A 26 5.33 -2.97 2.51
N GLY A 27 5.71 -3.72 1.47
CA GLY A 27 6.93 -3.45 0.71
C GLY A 27 6.83 -2.21 -0.18
N ALA A 28 5.66 -1.97 -0.78
CA ALA A 28 5.42 -0.88 -1.71
C ALA A 28 5.10 0.45 -1.00
N PHE A 29 4.29 0.42 0.06
CA PHE A 29 3.76 1.60 0.74
C PHE A 29 4.10 1.61 2.22
N THR A 30 4.05 2.79 2.83
CA THR A 30 3.94 2.86 4.30
C THR A 30 2.50 2.50 4.65
N THR A 31 2.29 1.31 5.22
CA THR A 31 0.97 0.82 5.57
C THR A 31 0.67 1.00 7.06
N GLY A 32 -0.60 1.30 7.37
CA GLY A 32 -1.13 1.17 8.72
C GLY A 32 -1.58 -0.27 9.01
N PRO A 33 -2.21 -0.50 10.17
CA PRO A 33 -2.78 -1.80 10.53
C PRO A 33 -3.75 -2.32 9.46
N VAL A 34 -3.61 -3.59 9.08
CA VAL A 34 -4.53 -4.25 8.15
C VAL A 34 -5.73 -4.78 8.91
N ARG A 35 -6.93 -4.42 8.46
CA ARG A 35 -8.18 -4.97 8.98
C ARG A 35 -8.74 -5.99 8.00
N GLN A 36 -9.10 -7.16 8.50
CA GLN A 36 -9.63 -8.26 7.71
C GLN A 36 -11.05 -8.61 8.14
N TYR A 37 -11.95 -8.72 7.17
CA TYR A 37 -13.35 -9.12 7.39
C TYR A 37 -13.76 -10.21 6.39
N PRO A 38 -14.40 -11.30 6.82
CA PRO A 38 -14.93 -12.29 5.89
C PRO A 38 -16.03 -11.67 5.01
N THR A 39 -16.14 -12.13 3.77
CA THR A 39 -17.31 -11.83 2.92
C THR A 39 -18.55 -12.55 3.46
N ARG A 40 -19.74 -12.15 2.97
CA ARG A 40 -21.02 -12.71 3.44
C ARG A 40 -21.08 -14.23 3.34
N ASP A 41 -20.50 -14.79 2.28
CA ASP A 41 -20.41 -16.22 1.98
C ASP A 41 -19.17 -16.90 2.61
N ARG A 42 -18.31 -16.16 3.31
CA ARG A 42 -17.07 -16.62 3.97
C ARG A 42 -16.04 -17.32 3.08
N SER A 43 -16.25 -17.37 1.76
CA SER A 43 -15.29 -17.93 0.80
C SER A 43 -14.07 -17.03 0.59
N ARG A 44 -14.21 -15.74 0.88
CA ARG A 44 -13.20 -14.72 0.66
C ARG A 44 -13.09 -13.81 1.88
N VAL A 45 -12.01 -13.05 1.91
CA VAL A 45 -11.75 -12.04 2.92
C VAL A 45 -11.54 -10.70 2.25
N ARG A 46 -12.00 -9.65 2.93
CA ARG A 46 -11.82 -8.27 2.54
C ARG A 46 -10.79 -7.64 3.44
N LEU A 47 -9.69 -7.20 2.84
CA LEU A 47 -8.63 -6.44 3.50
C LEU A 47 -8.90 -4.95 3.33
N TYR A 48 -8.75 -4.20 4.42
CA TYR A 48 -8.77 -2.75 4.45
C TYR A 48 -7.42 -2.27 4.96
N VAL A 49 -6.72 -1.49 4.15
CA VAL A 49 -5.37 -1.00 4.45
C VAL A 49 -5.33 0.50 4.24
N THR A 50 -4.96 1.25 5.26
CA THR A 50 -4.52 2.63 5.06
C THR A 50 -3.09 2.60 4.53
N ALA A 51 -2.83 3.30 3.43
CA ALA A 51 -1.52 3.40 2.82
C ALA A 51 -1.13 4.87 2.65
N THR A 52 0.16 5.13 2.68
CA THR A 52 0.76 6.40 2.28
C THR A 52 1.87 6.11 1.30
N GLU A 53 1.97 6.93 0.25
CA GLU A 53 3.10 6.87 -0.67
C GLU A 53 4.41 6.97 0.11
N ARG A 54 5.36 6.08 -0.20
CA ARG A 54 6.72 6.28 0.31
C ARG A 54 7.30 7.47 -0.45
N ALA A 55 7.95 8.37 0.29
CA ALA A 55 8.80 9.36 -0.33
C ALA A 55 9.77 8.60 -1.25
N SER A 56 9.67 8.83 -2.56
CA SER A 56 10.79 8.49 -3.42
C SER A 56 11.98 9.24 -2.84
N ALA A 57 13.08 8.54 -2.56
CA ALA A 57 14.31 9.22 -2.18
C ALA A 57 14.49 10.37 -3.17
N PRO A 58 14.83 11.60 -2.72
CA PRO A 58 15.12 12.64 -3.68
C PRO A 58 16.22 12.06 -4.55
N VAL A 59 15.87 11.73 -5.80
CA VAL A 59 16.88 11.66 -6.85
C VAL A 59 17.51 13.02 -6.72
N LEU A 60 18.75 13.06 -6.23
CA LEU A 60 19.58 14.24 -6.35
C LEU A 60 19.51 14.50 -7.85
N ARG A 61 18.66 15.46 -8.23
CA ARG A 61 18.53 15.94 -9.58
C ARG A 61 19.89 16.61 -9.73
N LEU A 62 20.89 15.82 -10.14
CA LEU A 62 22.20 16.29 -10.50
C LEU A 62 21.91 17.47 -11.40
N LEU A 63 22.13 18.67 -10.85
CA LEU A 63 22.13 19.89 -11.61
C LEU A 63 23.10 19.57 -12.74
N ARG A 64 22.59 19.42 -13.96
CA ARG A 64 23.46 19.48 -15.13
C ARG A 64 24.15 20.83 -14.99
N PRO A 65 25.49 20.88 -14.90
CA PRO A 65 26.16 22.16 -14.95
C PRO A 65 25.75 22.79 -16.28
N ASP A 66 25.28 24.04 -16.21
CA ASP A 66 24.98 24.83 -17.38
C ASP A 66 26.22 24.84 -18.30
N HIS A 67 26.01 24.51 -19.57
CA HIS A 67 26.95 24.76 -20.66
C HIS A 67 26.21 25.53 -21.75
#